data_AF-A0A9J6GIM7-F1
#
_entry.id   AF-A0A9J6GIM7-F1
#
_cell.length_a   1.000
_cell.length_b   1.000
_cell.length_c   1.000
_cell.angle_alpha   90.00
_cell.angle_beta   90.00
_cell.angle_gamma   90.00
#
_symmetry.space_group_name_H-M   'P 1'
#
loop_
_entity.id
_entity.type
_entity.pdbx_description
1 polymer ?
#
loop_
_entity_poly.entity_id
_entity_poly.type
_entity_poly.pdbx_seq_one_letter_code
_entity_poly.pdbx_strand_id
1 'polypeptide(L)'
;MADFQDNAIFTDAAWDPDTFRGAVAAVRGQQRDAQAFQYCQEQPVRSLELQAILYALEKLTECAKDQPTFCARTNLHNFYRLFGRPQKSDDDT
;
A
#
# COMPACT_ATOMS: atom_id res chain seq x y z
N MET A 1 -15.89 -20.89 -1.37
CA MET A 1 -16.45 -19.52 -1.32
C MET A 1 -15.99 -18.74 -0.09
N ALA A 2 -15.72 -19.41 1.06
CA ALA A 2 -15.17 -18.75 2.26
C ALA A 2 -13.75 -18.15 2.10
N ASP A 3 -12.86 -18.81 1.34
CA ASP A 3 -11.45 -18.38 1.21
C ASP A 3 -11.24 -16.97 0.64
N PHE A 4 -12.17 -16.48 -0.18
CA PHE A 4 -12.05 -15.16 -0.80
C PHE A 4 -12.45 -14.04 0.17
N GLN A 5 -13.39 -14.29 1.08
CA GLN A 5 -13.83 -13.28 2.07
C GLN A 5 -12.82 -13.14 3.21
N ASP A 6 -12.16 -14.24 3.60
CA ASP A 6 -11.18 -14.23 4.69
C ASP A 6 -9.81 -13.64 4.29
N ASN A 7 -9.53 -13.59 2.98
CA ASN A 7 -8.27 -13.09 2.44
C ASN A 7 -8.40 -11.84 1.55
N ALA A 8 -9.62 -11.39 1.24
CA ALA A 8 -9.80 -10.10 0.58
C ALA A 8 -9.35 -8.97 1.48
N ILE A 9 -8.71 -7.98 0.86
CA ILE A 9 -8.26 -6.77 1.51
C ILE A 9 -8.91 -5.60 0.79
N PHE A 10 -9.67 -4.82 1.54
CA PHE A 10 -10.30 -3.61 1.05
C PHE A 10 -9.45 -2.43 1.50
N THR A 11 -9.09 -1.56 0.58
CA THR A 11 -8.33 -0.35 0.85
C THR A 11 -9.09 0.85 0.35
N ASP A 12 -8.96 1.96 1.05
CA ASP A 12 -9.57 3.23 0.66
C ASP A 12 -8.74 4.39 1.17
N ALA A 13 -8.88 5.54 0.52
CA ALA A 13 -8.24 6.77 0.93
C ALA A 13 -9.16 7.98 0.81
N ALA A 14 -9.03 8.89 1.78
CA ALA A 14 -9.78 10.13 1.83
C ALA A 14 -8.83 11.33 1.82
N TRP A 15 -9.27 12.42 1.19
CA TRP A 15 -8.56 13.69 1.13
C TRP A 15 -9.49 14.83 1.54
N ASP A 16 -9.00 15.69 2.42
CA ASP A 16 -9.62 16.96 2.77
C ASP A 16 -8.72 18.12 2.28
N PRO A 17 -9.12 18.84 1.21
CA PRO A 17 -8.34 19.93 0.66
C PRO A 17 -8.30 21.16 1.57
N ASP A 18 -9.30 21.36 2.43
CA ASP A 18 -9.39 22.56 3.28
C ASP A 18 -8.39 22.49 4.45
N THR A 19 -8.15 21.28 4.96
CA THR A 19 -7.24 21.04 6.07
C THR A 19 -5.90 20.44 5.66
N PHE A 20 -5.72 20.14 4.37
CA PHE A 20 -4.57 19.40 3.82
C PHE A 20 -4.32 18.07 4.53
N ARG A 21 -5.39 17.37 4.89
CA ARG A 21 -5.33 16.08 5.59
C ARG A 21 -5.75 14.96 4.68
N GLY A 22 -5.01 13.86 4.76
CA GLY A 22 -5.39 12.60 4.13
C GLY A 22 -5.58 11.53 5.18
N ALA A 23 -6.36 10.52 4.83
CA ALA A 23 -6.44 9.28 5.59
C ALA A 23 -6.37 8.10 4.63
N VAL A 24 -5.77 7.01 5.09
CA VAL A 24 -5.77 5.72 4.40
C VAL A 24 -6.33 4.66 5.34
N ALA A 25 -7.02 3.69 4.79
CA ALA A 25 -7.60 2.58 5.53
C ALA A 25 -7.38 1.25 4.81
N ALA A 26 -7.28 0.18 5.61
CA ALA A 26 -7.23 -1.19 5.15
C ALA A 26 -8.10 -2.09 6.02
N VAL A 27 -8.88 -2.98 5.40
CA VAL A 27 -9.76 -3.93 6.09
C VAL A 27 -9.55 -5.33 5.54
N ARG A 28 -9.29 -6.29 6.43
CA ARG A 28 -9.20 -7.72 6.11
C ARG A 28 -10.00 -8.52 7.14
N GLY A 29 -11.07 -9.19 6.70
CA GLY A 29 -11.98 -9.88 7.61
C GLY A 29 -12.52 -8.93 8.70
N GLN A 30 -12.15 -9.17 9.96
CA GLN A 30 -12.51 -8.32 11.10
C GLN A 30 -11.44 -7.28 11.48
N GLN A 31 -10.22 -7.39 10.93
CA GLN A 31 -9.14 -6.45 11.20
C GLN A 31 -9.35 -5.17 10.39
N ARG A 32 -9.25 -4.02 11.06
CA ARG A 32 -9.44 -2.69 10.49
C ARG A 32 -8.29 -1.80 10.94
N ASP A 33 -7.53 -1.29 9.98
CA ASP A 33 -6.39 -0.43 10.19
C ASP A 33 -6.63 0.89 9.46
N ALA A 34 -6.24 2.00 10.08
CA ALA A 34 -6.35 3.33 9.47
C ALA A 34 -5.24 4.25 9.96
N GLN A 35 -4.79 5.16 9.10
CA GLN A 35 -3.79 6.16 9.42
C GLN A 35 -4.14 7.50 8.77
N ALA A 36 -3.98 8.58 9.53
CA ALA A 36 -4.15 9.94 9.05
C ALA A 36 -2.79 10.61 8.86
N PHE A 37 -2.73 11.53 7.90
CA PHE A 37 -1.53 12.28 7.52
C PHE A 37 -1.87 13.75 7.35
N GLN A 38 -0.90 14.61 7.68
CA GLN A 38 -0.94 16.04 7.40
C GLN A 38 0.06 16.33 6.29
N TYR A 39 -0.38 17.01 5.24
CA TYR A 39 0.46 17.37 4.11
C TYR A 39 0.71 18.87 4.08
N CYS A 40 1.84 19.26 3.50
CA CYS A 40 2.17 20.67 3.26
C CYS A 40 1.60 21.20 1.94
N GLN A 41 1.05 20.30 1.11
CA GLN A 41 0.52 20.61 -0.22
C GLN A 41 -0.58 19.61 -0.60
N GLU A 42 -1.39 19.98 -1.58
CA GLU A 42 -2.45 19.13 -2.10
C GLU A 42 -1.92 17.78 -2.60
N GLN A 43 -2.68 16.72 -2.32
CA GLN A 43 -2.35 15.37 -2.77
C GLN A 43 -3.32 14.92 -3.86
N PRO A 44 -2.82 14.38 -4.98
CA PRO A 44 -3.68 13.67 -5.92
C PRO A 44 -4.33 12.49 -5.22
N VAL A 45 -5.65 12.36 -5.32
CA VAL A 45 -6.41 11.25 -4.70
C VAL A 45 -5.83 9.88 -5.11
N ARG A 46 -5.41 9.71 -6.37
CA ARG A 46 -4.75 8.48 -6.84
C ARG A 46 -3.48 8.12 -6.08
N SER A 47 -2.72 9.12 -5.62
CA SER A 47 -1.52 8.88 -4.82
C SER A 47 -1.88 8.37 -3.42
N LEU A 48 -2.97 8.89 -2.84
CA LEU A 48 -3.47 8.44 -1.55
C LEU A 48 -4.05 7.02 -1.62
N GLU A 49 -4.73 6.67 -2.72
CA GLU A 49 -5.19 5.30 -2.98
C GLU A 49 -4.02 4.30 -3.05
N LEU A 50 -2.94 4.66 -3.76
CA LEU A 50 -1.72 3.85 -3.77
C LEU A 50 -1.08 3.75 -2.38
N GLN A 51 -1.12 4.83 -1.60
CA GLN A 51 -0.65 4.83 -0.23
C GLN A 51 -1.50 3.91 0.67
N ALA A 52 -2.80 3.81 0.45
CA ALA A 52 -3.68 2.86 1.15
C ALA A 52 -3.34 1.40 0.83
N ILE A 53 -3.03 1.10 -0.43
CA ILE A 53 -2.56 -0.23 -0.84
C ILE A 53 -1.22 -0.55 -0.17
N LEU A 54 -0.27 0.38 -0.19
CA LEU A 54 1.03 0.21 0.48
C LEU A 54 0.86 -0.03 1.98
N TYR A 55 0.04 0.77 2.64
CA TYR A 55 -0.28 0.63 4.06
C TYR A 55 -0.87 -0.76 4.39
N ALA A 56 -1.79 -1.24 3.56
CA ALA A 56 -2.36 -2.58 3.73
C ALA A 56 -1.29 -3.68 3.62
N LEU A 57 -0.37 -3.57 2.65
CA LEU A 57 0.73 -4.52 2.48
C LEU A 57 1.72 -4.49 3.66
N GLU A 58 1.99 -3.32 4.22
CA GLU A 58 2.80 -3.17 5.43
C GLU A 58 2.15 -3.89 6.62
N LYS A 59 0.83 -3.70 6.82
CA LYS A 59 0.07 -4.39 7.88
C LYS A 59 0.07 -5.90 7.72
N LEU A 60 -0.08 -6.41 6.51
CA LEU A 60 0.08 -7.85 6.25
C LEU A 60 1.48 -8.35 6.62
N THR A 61 2.50 -7.56 6.28
CA THR A 61 3.90 -7.93 6.56
C THR A 61 4.19 -7.93 8.06
N GLU A 62 3.62 -6.98 8.82
CA GLU A 62 3.67 -6.96 10.28
C GLU A 62 3.01 -8.22 10.87
N CYS A 63 1.78 -8.52 10.47
CA CYS A 63 1.08 -9.73 10.94
C CYS A 63 1.83 -11.03 10.59
N ALA A 64 2.52 -11.08 9.44
CA ALA A 64 3.32 -12.22 9.03
C ALA A 64 4.63 -12.37 9.83
N LYS A 65 5.20 -11.29 10.37
CA LYS A 65 6.38 -11.35 11.25
C LYS A 65 6.05 -11.96 12.61
N ASP A 66 4.84 -11.74 13.10
CA ASP A 66 4.36 -12.29 14.37
C ASP A 66 3.89 -13.76 14.24
N GLN A 67 3.79 -14.29 13.01
CA GLN A 67 3.60 -15.71 12.73
C GLN A 67 4.94 -16.34 12.33
N PRO A 68 5.50 -17.29 13.09
CA PRO A 68 6.86 -17.81 12.86
C PRO A 68 7.04 -18.67 11.59
N THR A 69 6.12 -18.64 10.62
CA THR A 69 6.07 -19.64 9.53
C THR A 69 6.12 -19.11 8.10
N PHE A 70 6.32 -17.81 7.83
CA PHE A 70 6.55 -17.40 6.43
C PHE A 70 7.64 -16.32 6.24
N CYS A 71 8.88 -16.77 6.21
CA CYS A 71 10.01 -16.03 5.64
C CYS A 71 9.89 -15.95 4.12
N ALA A 72 9.07 -15.04 3.59
CA ALA A 72 9.24 -14.57 2.22
C ALA A 72 10.06 -13.28 2.24
N ARG A 73 11.38 -13.42 2.06
CA ARG A 73 12.30 -12.31 1.79
C ARG A 73 11.93 -11.66 0.45
N THR A 74 11.03 -10.70 0.44
CA THR A 74 10.96 -9.70 -0.62
C THR A 74 11.72 -8.47 -0.19
N ASN A 75 13.05 -8.55 -0.25
CA ASN A 75 13.87 -7.34 -0.35
C ASN A 75 13.44 -6.61 -1.62
N LEU A 76 13.30 -5.27 -1.55
CA LEU A 76 13.00 -4.37 -2.68
C LEU A 76 13.81 -4.68 -3.96
N HIS A 77 14.99 -5.27 -3.80
CA HIS A 77 15.86 -5.74 -4.87
C HIS A 77 15.21 -6.78 -5.80
N ASN A 78 14.27 -7.60 -5.31
CA ASN A 78 13.55 -8.60 -6.11
C ASN A 78 12.36 -8.00 -6.89
N PHE A 79 11.78 -6.88 -6.43
CA PHE A 79 10.69 -6.22 -7.14
C PHE A 79 11.18 -5.69 -8.51
N TYR A 80 12.35 -5.04 -8.54
CA TYR A 80 12.97 -4.58 -9.79
C TYR A 80 13.47 -5.72 -10.70
N ARG A 81 13.62 -6.94 -10.16
CA ARG A 81 14.01 -8.12 -10.94
C ARG A 81 12.81 -8.78 -11.61
N LEU A 82 11.62 -8.73 -11.00
CA LEU A 82 10.38 -9.32 -11.53
C LEU A 82 9.65 -8.40 -12.50
N PHE A 83 9.71 -7.08 -12.31
CA PHE A 83 8.97 -6.12 -13.13
C PHE A 83 9.84 -5.30 -14.09
N GLY A 84 11.14 -5.61 -14.17
CA GLY A 84 12.10 -4.89 -15.00
C GLY A 84 12.39 -3.48 -14.48
N ARG A 85 13.59 -2.97 -14.79
CA ARG A 85 13.85 -1.53 -14.63
C ARG A 85 13.08 -0.77 -15.71
N PRO A 86 12.50 0.41 -15.42
CA PRO A 86 12.05 1.29 -16.48
C PRO A 86 13.26 1.56 -17.41
N GLN A 87 13.12 1.20 -18.69
CA GLN A 87 14.08 1.61 -19.70
C GLN A 87 14.03 3.13 -19.80
N LYS A 88 15.18 3.76 -19.52
CA LYS A 88 15.42 5.15 -19.88
C LYS A 88 15.45 5.19 -21.41
N SER A 89 14.48 5.84 -22.02
CA SER A 89 14.51 6.15 -23.45
C SER A 89 15.58 7.22 -23.64
N ASP A 90 16.75 6.82 -24.11
CA ASP A 90 17.73 7.75 -24.65
C ASP A 90 17.25 8.13 -26.06
N ASP A 91 16.39 9.16 -26.14
CA ASP A 91 16.23 9.97 -27.35
C ASP A 91 17.27 11.11 -27.24
N ASP A 92 18.48 10.83 -27.74
CA ASP A 92 19.48 11.86 -28.01
C ASP A 92 19.48 12.13 -29.53
N THR A 93 19.12 13.36 -29.88
CA THR A 93 19.49 14.00 -31.16
C THR A 93 20.76 14.82 -30.93
#